data_AF-A0A8S3YIT5-F1
#
_entry.id   AF-A0A8S3YIT5-F1
#
_cell.length_a   1.000
_cell.length_b   1.000
_cell.length_c   1.000
_cell.angle_alpha   90.00
_cell.angle_beta   90.00
_cell.angle_gamma   90.00
#
_symmetry.space_group_name_H-M   'P 1'
#
loop_
_entity.id
_entity.type
_entity.pdbx_description
1 polymer ?
#
loop_
_entity_poly.entity_id
_entity_poly.type
_entity_poly.pdbx_seq_one_letter_code
_entity_poly.pdbx_strand_id
1 'polypeptide(L)'
;MEDYAREPCPWRIVEDCGGAFSMGAIGGSLFHGIKGFRNAPSGNYRRLISSFATLKERAPIVGGNFAVWGGLFSAIDCSMVYLRKKEDPWNSITSGALTGAILSVRNGTGAIIGSALIGGVLLALIEGFGIMFTRFTAEQFNPANRMMEEDPSQSAPQFPVSSITERSSIFANQPSYQ
;
A
#
# COMPACT_ATOMS: atom_id res chain seq x y z
N MET A 1 -18.75 -11.42 7.39
CA MET A 1 -19.12 -11.38 5.95
C MET A 1 -18.71 -10.02 5.41
N GLU A 2 -17.40 -9.75 5.44
CA GLU A 2 -16.77 -8.48 5.02
C GLU A 2 -15.90 -8.71 3.78
N ASP A 3 -16.34 -9.59 2.88
CA ASP A 3 -15.68 -9.85 1.57
C ASP A 3 -16.04 -8.77 0.52
N TYR A 4 -16.16 -7.50 0.94
CA TYR A 4 -16.55 -6.37 0.07
C TYR A 4 -15.58 -5.17 0.11
N ALA A 5 -14.49 -5.24 0.88
CA ALA A 5 -13.46 -4.21 0.86
C ALA A 5 -12.43 -4.38 -0.28
N ARG A 6 -12.52 -5.47 -1.06
CA ARG A 6 -11.67 -5.72 -2.24
C ARG A 6 -12.46 -5.58 -3.53
N GLU A 7 -12.03 -4.64 -4.36
CA GLU A 7 -12.41 -4.53 -5.76
C GLU A 7 -12.23 -5.90 -6.47
N PRO A 8 -13.24 -6.46 -7.15
CA PRO A 8 -13.13 -7.75 -7.82
C PRO A 8 -12.09 -7.70 -8.95
N CYS A 9 -11.32 -8.78 -9.12
CA CYS A 9 -10.46 -8.97 -10.29
C CYS A 9 -11.38 -9.10 -11.51
N PRO A 10 -11.50 -8.07 -12.36
CA PRO A 10 -10.35 -7.46 -13.05
C PRO A 10 -10.05 -6.00 -12.70
N TRP A 11 -10.89 -5.31 -11.92
CA TRP A 11 -10.74 -3.88 -11.66
C TRP A 11 -9.44 -3.56 -10.90
N ARG A 12 -9.11 -4.38 -9.90
CA ARG A 12 -7.86 -4.30 -9.14
C ARG A 12 -6.61 -4.34 -10.03
N ILE A 13 -6.62 -5.17 -11.08
CA ILE A 13 -5.47 -5.27 -12.01
C ILE A 13 -5.33 -3.95 -12.79
N VAL A 14 -6.43 -3.36 -13.25
CA VAL A 14 -6.41 -2.10 -14.00
C VAL A 14 -5.97 -0.95 -13.10
N GLU A 15 -6.45 -0.91 -11.86
CA GLU A 15 -6.06 0.08 -10.87
C GLU A 15 -4.58 -0.03 -10.52
N ASP A 16 -4.07 -1.23 -10.24
CA ASP A 16 -2.66 -1.46 -9.93
C ASP A 16 -1.74 -1.18 -11.13
N CYS A 17 -2.17 -1.55 -12.35
CA CYS A 17 -1.47 -1.16 -13.59
C CYS A 17 -1.35 0.36 -13.72
N GLY A 18 -2.47 1.07 -13.54
CA GLY A 18 -2.56 2.53 -13.72
C GLY A 18 -1.81 3.29 -12.63
N GLY A 19 -1.92 2.83 -11.39
CA GLY A 19 -1.17 3.34 -10.24
C GLY A 19 0.33 3.17 -10.44
N ALA A 20 0.78 1.97 -10.80
CA ALA A 20 2.18 1.70 -11.07
C ALA A 20 2.71 2.48 -12.28
N PHE A 21 1.92 2.62 -13.35
CA PHE A 21 2.27 3.47 -14.49
C PHE A 21 2.51 4.91 -14.06
N SER A 22 1.58 5.48 -13.27
CA SER A 22 1.64 6.86 -12.81
C SER A 22 2.86 7.09 -11.92
N MET A 23 3.13 6.19 -10.97
CA MET A 23 4.33 6.24 -10.13
C MET A 23 5.61 6.16 -10.98
N GLY A 24 5.66 5.26 -11.96
CA GLY A 24 6.81 5.10 -12.85
C GLY A 24 7.01 6.29 -13.80
N ALA A 25 5.93 6.88 -14.31
CA ALA A 25 5.98 8.05 -15.18
C ALA A 25 6.44 9.30 -14.41
N ILE A 26 5.92 9.52 -13.19
CA ILE A 26 6.33 10.64 -12.33
C ILE A 26 7.80 10.46 -11.91
N GLY A 27 8.16 9.29 -11.35
CA GLY A 27 9.53 9.02 -10.92
C GLY A 27 10.53 9.03 -12.08
N GLY A 28 10.15 8.45 -13.22
CA GLY A 28 10.94 8.46 -14.45
C GLY A 28 11.14 9.86 -15.00
N SER A 29 10.10 10.70 -15.00
CA SER A 29 10.21 12.10 -15.45
C SER A 29 11.15 12.91 -14.56
N LEU A 30 11.08 12.75 -13.23
CA LEU A 30 11.96 13.46 -12.32
C LEU A 30 13.42 13.03 -12.50
N PHE A 31 13.67 11.71 -12.48
CA PHE A 31 15.02 11.17 -12.58
C PHE A 31 15.66 11.45 -13.94
N HIS A 32 14.94 11.18 -15.04
CA HIS A 32 15.45 11.43 -16.38
C HIS A 32 15.48 12.92 -16.74
N GLY A 33 14.69 13.77 -16.07
CA GLY A 33 14.75 15.22 -16.24
C GLY A 33 15.98 15.84 -15.65
N ILE A 34 16.31 15.46 -14.42
CA ILE A 34 17.54 15.88 -13.75
C ILE A 34 18.74 15.34 -14.52
N LYS A 35 18.71 14.06 -14.92
CA LYS A 35 19.80 13.44 -15.69
C LYS A 35 19.95 14.09 -17.07
N GLY A 36 18.85 14.35 -17.77
CA GLY A 36 18.81 15.03 -19.06
C GLY A 36 19.30 16.48 -18.99
N PHE A 37 19.07 17.17 -17.86
CA PHE A 37 19.56 18.53 -17.61
C PHE A 37 21.07 18.55 -17.36
N ARG A 38 21.56 17.58 -16.58
CA ARG A 38 22.99 17.47 -16.20
C ARG A 38 23.88 16.99 -17.35
N ASN A 39 23.37 16.14 -18.23
CA ASN A 39 24.13 15.57 -19.35
C ASN A 39 24.09 16.44 -20.63
N ALA A 40 23.38 17.56 -20.61
CA ALA A 40 23.18 18.41 -21.78
C ALA A 40 24.32 19.43 -21.99
N PRO A 41 24.58 19.84 -23.25
CA PRO A 41 25.60 20.84 -23.58
C PRO A 41 25.35 22.19 -22.90
N SER A 42 26.40 22.99 -22.75
CA SER A 42 26.35 24.29 -22.07
C SER A 42 25.31 25.25 -22.68
N GLY A 43 24.51 25.87 -21.80
CA GLY A 43 23.45 26.82 -22.15
C GLY A 43 22.07 26.42 -21.58
N ASN A 44 21.44 27.31 -20.80
CA ASN A 44 20.18 27.02 -20.10
C ASN A 44 19.05 26.59 -21.04
N TYR A 45 18.94 27.21 -22.21
CA TYR A 45 17.93 26.85 -23.23
C TYR A 45 18.12 25.43 -23.79
N ARG A 46 19.36 25.06 -24.13
CA ARG A 46 19.69 23.72 -24.66
C ARG A 46 19.55 22.63 -23.61
N ARG A 47 19.86 22.94 -22.34
CA ARG A 47 19.63 22.03 -21.21
C ARG A 47 18.15 21.74 -21.00
N LEU A 48 17.29 22.75 -21.05
CA LEU A 48 15.85 22.55 -20.94
C LEU A 48 15.29 21.70 -22.08
N ILE A 49 15.69 21.97 -23.33
CA ILE A 49 15.26 21.16 -24.49
C ILE A 49 15.71 19.70 -24.34
N SER A 50 16.96 19.47 -23.95
CA SER A 50 17.49 18.11 -23.72
C SER A 50 16.74 17.39 -22.60
N SER A 51 16.43 18.08 -21.51
CA SER A 51 15.57 17.54 -20.44
C SER A 51 14.21 17.13 -20.99
N PHE A 52 13.50 18.02 -21.70
CA PHE A 52 12.19 17.71 -22.24
C PHE A 52 12.21 16.57 -23.26
N ALA A 53 13.23 16.51 -24.13
CA ALA A 53 13.41 15.41 -25.06
C ALA A 53 13.63 14.07 -24.33
N THR A 54 14.50 14.05 -23.32
CA THR A 54 14.79 12.85 -22.52
C THR A 54 13.56 12.40 -21.72
N LEU A 55 12.80 13.33 -21.17
CA LEU A 55 11.52 13.05 -20.49
C LEU A 55 10.55 12.35 -21.42
N LYS A 56 10.31 12.93 -22.59
CA LYS A 56 9.33 12.43 -23.55
C LYS A 56 9.69 11.04 -24.06
N GLU A 57 10.98 10.75 -24.22
CA GLU A 57 11.44 9.43 -24.68
C GLU A 57 11.44 8.39 -23.55
N ARG A 58 11.86 8.75 -22.33
CA ARG A 58 12.16 7.77 -21.26
C ARG A 58 11.06 7.61 -20.22
N ALA A 59 10.31 8.67 -19.89
CA ALA A 59 9.24 8.61 -18.90
C ALA A 59 8.16 7.55 -19.22
N PRO A 60 7.61 7.45 -20.46
CA PRO A 60 6.61 6.43 -20.76
C PRO A 60 7.17 5.00 -20.77
N ILE A 61 8.46 4.83 -21.11
CA ILE A 61 9.12 3.51 -21.08
C ILE A 61 9.26 3.03 -19.63
N VAL A 62 9.71 3.91 -18.72
CA VAL A 62 9.80 3.59 -17.30
C VAL A 62 8.42 3.33 -16.72
N GLY A 63 7.44 4.20 -16.98
CA GLY A 63 6.05 4.00 -16.59
C GLY A 63 5.48 2.67 -17.09
N GLY A 64 5.72 2.31 -18.35
CA GLY A 64 5.28 1.04 -18.93
C GLY A 64 5.89 -0.18 -18.24
N ASN A 65 7.18 -0.15 -17.91
CA ASN A 65 7.82 -1.24 -17.17
C ASN A 65 7.22 -1.43 -15.78
N PHE A 66 6.94 -0.34 -15.06
CA PHE A 66 6.25 -0.39 -13.77
C PHE A 66 4.81 -0.88 -13.90
N ALA A 67 4.09 -0.46 -14.95
CA ALA A 67 2.73 -0.92 -15.23
C ALA A 67 2.68 -2.44 -15.47
N VAL A 68 3.60 -2.98 -16.28
CA VAL A 68 3.69 -4.41 -16.54
C VAL A 68 4.03 -5.18 -15.26
N TRP A 69 4.95 -4.65 -14.44
CA TRP A 69 5.29 -5.25 -13.16
C TRP A 69 4.09 -5.28 -12.19
N GLY A 70 3.41 -4.16 -12.00
CA GLY A 70 2.24 -4.05 -11.12
C GLY A 70 1.06 -4.89 -11.62
N GLY A 71 0.77 -4.85 -12.91
CA GLY A 71 -0.29 -5.65 -13.51
C GLY A 71 -0.06 -7.15 -13.42
N LEU A 72 1.17 -7.60 -13.64
CA LEU A 72 1.52 -9.01 -13.54
C LEU A 72 1.48 -9.48 -12.08
N PHE A 73 1.97 -8.67 -11.14
CA PHE A 73 1.85 -8.93 -9.71
C PHE A 73 0.40 -9.15 -9.29
N SER A 74 -0.49 -8.21 -9.63
CA SER A 74 -1.91 -8.29 -9.25
C SER A 74 -2.64 -9.42 -9.96
N ALA A 75 -2.29 -9.73 -11.22
CA ALA A 75 -2.85 -10.87 -11.93
C ALA A 75 -2.49 -12.21 -11.26
N ILE A 76 -1.24 -12.35 -10.80
CA ILE A 76 -0.78 -13.56 -10.11
C ILE A 76 -1.39 -13.65 -8.71
N ASP A 77 -1.45 -12.55 -7.97
CA ASP A 77 -2.09 -12.46 -6.65
C ASP A 77 -3.57 -12.86 -6.73
N CYS A 78 -4.33 -12.23 -7.62
CA CYS A 78 -5.73 -12.58 -7.93
C CYS A 78 -5.91 -14.07 -8.29
N SER A 79 -5.01 -14.61 -9.12
CA SER A 79 -5.06 -16.03 -9.54
C SER A 79 -4.84 -16.97 -8.36
N MET A 80 -3.91 -16.65 -7.46
CA MET A 80 -3.64 -17.48 -6.30
C MET A 80 -4.73 -17.38 -5.22
N VAL A 81 -5.32 -16.21 -5.00
CA VAL A 81 -6.50 -16.05 -4.13
C VAL A 81 -7.66 -16.87 -4.68
N TYR A 82 -7.89 -16.83 -5.99
CA TYR A 82 -8.94 -17.63 -6.64
C TYR A 82 -8.75 -19.15 -6.42
N LEU A 83 -7.51 -19.64 -6.54
CA LEU A 83 -7.19 -21.07 -6.38
C LEU A 83 -7.24 -21.53 -4.92
N ARG A 84 -6.74 -20.73 -3.98
CA ARG A 84 -6.59 -21.13 -2.57
C ARG A 84 -7.71 -20.68 -1.66
N LYS A 85 -8.53 -19.70 -2.07
CA LYS A 85 -9.58 -19.05 -1.27
C LYS A 85 -9.12 -18.62 0.13
N LYS A 86 -7.82 -18.31 0.26
CA LYS A 86 -7.17 -17.86 1.49
C LYS A 86 -6.24 -16.72 1.14
N GLU A 87 -6.27 -15.69 1.97
CA GLU A 87 -5.41 -14.52 1.86
C GLU A 87 -4.34 -14.62 2.94
N ASP A 88 -3.15 -15.09 2.54
CA ASP A 88 -1.99 -15.19 3.41
C ASP A 88 -0.88 -14.25 2.91
N PRO A 89 -0.02 -13.70 3.78
CA PRO A 89 1.14 -12.89 3.36
C PRO A 89 2.08 -13.64 2.41
N TRP A 90 2.03 -14.97 2.42
CA TRP A 90 2.73 -15.83 1.48
C TRP A 90 2.30 -15.61 0.03
N ASN A 91 1.07 -15.14 -0.20
CA ASN A 91 0.53 -14.87 -1.52
C ASN A 91 1.25 -13.69 -2.18
N SER A 92 1.42 -12.59 -1.45
CA SER A 92 2.19 -11.42 -1.88
C SER A 92 3.66 -11.77 -2.13
N ILE A 93 4.29 -12.55 -1.25
CA ILE A 93 5.71 -12.94 -1.42
C ILE A 93 5.88 -13.82 -2.66
N THR A 94 5.03 -14.82 -2.83
CA THR A 94 5.10 -15.76 -3.95
C THR A 94 4.76 -15.07 -5.27
N SER A 95 3.78 -14.18 -5.28
CA SER A 95 3.43 -13.40 -6.48
C SER A 95 4.54 -12.44 -6.87
N GLY A 96 5.24 -11.81 -5.91
CA GLY A 96 6.43 -11.01 -6.18
C GLY A 96 7.57 -11.82 -6.81
N ALA A 97 7.85 -13.00 -6.24
CA ALA A 97 8.88 -13.89 -6.77
C ALA A 97 8.54 -14.38 -8.19
N LEU A 98 7.29 -14.79 -8.43
CA LEU A 98 6.81 -15.22 -9.75
C LEU A 98 6.83 -14.09 -10.76
N THR A 99 6.40 -12.89 -10.38
CA THR A 99 6.45 -11.69 -11.24
C THR A 99 7.89 -11.41 -11.68
N GLY A 100 8.84 -11.40 -10.74
CA GLY A 100 10.25 -11.23 -11.04
C GLY A 100 10.77 -12.29 -12.01
N ALA A 101 10.47 -13.57 -11.72
CA ALA A 101 10.85 -14.71 -12.55
C ALA A 101 10.33 -14.58 -13.99
N ILE A 102 9.03 -14.28 -14.16
CA ILE A 102 8.38 -14.18 -15.47
C ILE A 102 8.96 -13.04 -16.29
N LEU A 103 9.20 -11.87 -15.69
CA LEU A 103 9.76 -10.72 -16.41
C LEU A 103 11.20 -10.95 -16.89
N SER A 104 11.94 -11.79 -16.18
CA SER A 104 13.32 -12.12 -16.52
C SER A 104 13.46 -13.40 -17.34
N VAL A 105 12.35 -14.03 -17.75
CA VAL A 105 12.39 -15.32 -18.46
C VAL A 105 13.24 -15.27 -19.74
N ARG A 106 13.22 -14.13 -20.43
CA ARG A 106 13.99 -13.89 -21.66
C ARG A 106 15.48 -13.65 -21.44
N ASN A 107 15.91 -13.39 -20.20
CA ASN A 107 17.28 -13.02 -19.86
C ASN A 107 18.12 -14.23 -19.39
N GLY A 108 17.57 -15.45 -19.45
CA GLY A 108 18.24 -16.68 -19.04
C GLY A 108 18.01 -17.07 -17.58
N THR A 109 18.39 -18.30 -17.23
CA THR A 109 18.07 -18.93 -15.93
C THR A 109 18.65 -18.18 -14.72
N GLY A 110 19.87 -17.65 -14.83
CA GLY A 110 20.48 -16.84 -13.77
C GLY A 110 19.69 -15.56 -13.47
N ALA A 111 19.16 -14.89 -14.49
CA ALA A 111 18.35 -13.70 -14.33
C ALA A 111 16.96 -14.02 -13.75
N ILE A 112 16.37 -15.16 -14.10
CA ILE A 112 15.11 -15.65 -13.51
C ILE A 112 15.28 -15.83 -12.00
N ILE A 113 16.31 -16.56 -11.56
CA ILE A 113 16.54 -16.83 -10.14
C ILE A 113 16.84 -15.52 -9.40
N GLY A 114 17.74 -14.70 -9.94
CA GLY A 114 18.12 -13.43 -9.31
C GLY A 114 16.93 -12.47 -9.13
N SER A 115 16.11 -12.31 -10.16
CA SER A 115 14.92 -11.45 -10.09
C SER A 115 13.81 -12.01 -9.20
N ALA A 116 13.63 -13.34 -9.17
CA ALA A 116 12.68 -13.99 -8.27
C ALA A 116 13.07 -13.77 -6.80
N LEU A 117 14.36 -13.91 -6.47
CA LEU A 117 14.87 -13.66 -5.12
C LEU A 117 14.67 -12.21 -4.71
N ILE A 118 15.05 -11.25 -5.57
CA ILE A 118 14.89 -9.83 -5.28
C ILE A 118 13.40 -9.48 -5.12
N GLY A 119 12.53 -9.97 -6.01
CA GLY A 119 11.08 -9.73 -5.93
C GLY A 119 10.44 -10.32 -4.67
N GLY A 120 10.81 -11.55 -4.31
CA GLY A 120 10.33 -12.22 -3.10
C GLY A 120 10.80 -11.53 -1.81
N VAL A 121 12.09 -11.14 -1.74
CA VAL A 121 12.64 -10.44 -0.56
C VAL A 121 12.01 -9.06 -0.39
N LEU A 122 11.85 -8.29 -1.47
CA LEU A 122 11.26 -6.95 -1.41
C LEU A 122 9.81 -7.00 -0.89
N LEU A 123 8.99 -7.93 -1.39
CA LEU A 123 7.60 -8.03 -0.91
C LEU A 123 7.50 -8.67 0.47
N ALA A 124 8.42 -9.58 0.85
CA ALA A 124 8.51 -10.06 2.22
C ALA A 124 8.78 -8.91 3.21
N LEU A 125 9.63 -7.95 2.83
CA LEU A 125 9.88 -6.77 3.65
C LEU A 125 8.69 -5.82 3.70
N ILE A 126 7.98 -5.62 2.59
CA ILE A 126 6.80 -4.75 2.54
C ILE A 126 5.66 -5.32 3.40
N GLU A 127 5.35 -6.61 3.25
CA GLU A 127 4.35 -7.30 4.08
C GLU A 127 4.78 -7.37 5.55
N GLY A 128 6.06 -7.65 5.82
CA GLY A 128 6.60 -7.65 7.18
C GLY A 128 6.48 -6.29 7.86
N PHE A 129 6.74 -5.20 7.12
CA PHE A 129 6.54 -3.84 7.60
C PHE A 129 5.04 -3.53 7.80
N GLY A 130 4.17 -3.98 6.90
CA GLY A 130 2.71 -3.82 7.03
C GLY A 130 2.16 -4.47 8.30
N ILE A 131 2.60 -5.69 8.61
CA ILE A 131 2.24 -6.40 9.84
C ILE A 131 2.74 -5.64 11.07
N MET A 132 4.00 -5.18 11.06
CA MET A 132 4.58 -4.44 12.18
C MET A 132 3.87 -3.10 12.42
N PHE A 133 3.61 -2.33 11.36
CA PHE A 133 2.90 -1.05 11.44
C PHE A 133 1.48 -1.24 11.97
N THR A 134 0.76 -2.24 11.45
CA THR A 134 -0.59 -2.57 11.93
C THR A 134 -0.59 -2.94 13.41
N ARG A 135 0.42 -3.72 13.87
CA ARG A 135 0.58 -4.05 15.28
C ARG A 135 0.86 -2.82 16.13
N PHE A 136 1.74 -1.92 15.68
CA PHE A 136 2.07 -0.69 16.42
C PHE A 136 0.87 0.25 16.56
N THR A 137 0.10 0.45 15.48
CA THR A 137 -1.13 1.24 15.52
C THR A 137 -2.21 0.56 16.36
N ALA A 138 -2.33 -0.77 16.30
CA ALA A 138 -3.27 -1.52 17.14
C ALA A 138 -2.95 -1.37 18.64
N GLU A 139 -1.67 -1.36 19.03
CA GLU A 139 -1.27 -1.11 20.42
C GLU A 139 -1.58 0.32 20.90
N GLN A 140 -1.56 1.32 20.00
CA GLN A 140 -2.00 2.68 20.33
C GLN A 140 -3.51 2.78 20.57
N PHE A 141 -4.31 1.97 19.90
CA PHE A 141 -5.76 1.93 20.07
C PHE A 141 -6.23 0.83 21.02
N ASN A 142 -5.30 0.06 21.62
CA ASN A 142 -5.63 -0.99 22.57
C ASN A 142 -6.30 -0.36 23.80
N PRO A 143 -7.56 -0.71 24.11
CA PRO A 143 -8.29 -0.14 25.24
C PRO A 143 -7.57 -0.35 26.58
N ALA A 144 -6.70 -1.36 26.70
CA ALA A 144 -5.86 -1.58 27.87
C ALA A 144 -4.85 -0.44 28.15
N ASN A 145 -4.32 0.21 27.11
CA ASN A 145 -3.40 1.35 27.27
C ASN A 145 -4.14 2.67 27.55
N ARG A 146 -5.38 2.85 27.05
CA ARG A 146 -6.17 4.06 27.36
C ARG A 146 -6.60 4.12 28.83
N MET A 147 -6.77 2.97 29.48
CA MET A 147 -7.14 2.91 30.91
C MET A 147 -5.95 3.19 31.85
N MET A 148 -4.71 3.21 31.35
CA MET A 148 -3.53 3.57 32.15
C MET A 148 -3.15 5.06 32.05
N GLU A 149 -3.68 5.80 31.06
CA GLU A 149 -3.48 7.26 30.94
C GLU A 149 -4.56 8.07 31.70
N GLU A 150 -5.67 7.43 32.11
CA GLU A 150 -6.72 8.05 32.91
C GLU A 150 -6.50 7.77 34.42
N ASP A 151 -5.60 8.57 35.01
CA ASP A 151 -5.50 9.04 36.42
C ASP A 151 -4.06 8.94 36.97
N PRO A 152 -3.41 10.09 37.28
CA PRO A 152 -3.67 10.72 38.58
C PRO A 152 -3.77 12.25 38.50
N SER A 153 -4.88 12.83 38.99
CA SER A 153 -4.97 14.22 39.50
C SER A 153 -5.03 15.40 38.51
N GLN A 154 -6.17 15.63 37.84
CA GLN A 154 -6.50 17.00 37.36
C GLN A 154 -8.02 17.27 37.20
N SER A 155 -8.58 17.86 38.25
CA SER A 155 -9.71 18.81 38.32
C SER A 155 -10.94 18.59 37.41
N ALA A 156 -11.96 17.94 37.95
CA ALA A 156 -13.35 18.18 37.53
C ALA A 156 -13.80 19.60 37.97
N PRO A 157 -14.41 20.42 37.11
CA PRO A 157 -15.13 21.60 37.56
C PRO A 157 -16.36 21.14 38.35
N GLN A 158 -16.43 21.51 39.63
CA GLN A 158 -17.58 21.26 40.49
C GLN A 158 -18.80 22.02 39.95
N PHE A 159 -19.86 21.30 39.61
CA PHE A 159 -21.22 21.86 39.55
C PHE A 159 -22.05 21.22 40.67
N PRO A 160 -22.76 22.02 41.49
CA PRO A 160 -23.48 21.49 42.64
C PRO A 160 -24.80 20.87 42.18
N VAL A 161 -24.92 19.55 42.27
CA VAL A 161 -26.20 18.86 42.08
C VAL A 161 -26.81 18.57 43.45
N SER A 162 -27.63 19.50 43.92
CA SER A 162 -28.55 19.28 45.01
C SER A 162 -29.68 18.34 44.58
N SER A 163 -29.80 17.22 45.28
CA SER A 163 -31.05 16.51 45.62
C SER A 163 -32.03 16.16 44.50
N ILE A 164 -31.93 14.95 43.90
CA ILE A 164 -33.10 14.22 43.38
C ILE A 164 -32.89 12.70 43.58
N THR A 165 -32.98 12.24 44.83
CA THR A 165 -33.30 10.84 45.15
C THR A 165 -34.82 10.68 45.05
N GLU A 166 -35.40 10.73 43.85
CA GLU A 166 -36.86 10.58 43.71
C GLU A 166 -37.33 10.28 42.28
N ARG A 167 -36.82 9.22 41.61
CA ARG A 167 -37.57 8.63 40.47
C ARG A 167 -37.14 7.22 40.05
N SER A 168 -36.97 6.32 41.01
CA SER A 168 -36.72 4.89 40.79
C SER A 168 -37.96 4.08 40.35
N SER A 169 -38.84 4.61 39.47
CA SER A 169 -40.14 3.94 39.24
C SER A 169 -40.78 4.07 37.85
N ILE A 170 -40.08 4.52 36.81
CA ILE A 170 -40.71 4.60 35.48
C ILE A 170 -39.73 4.10 34.40
N PHE A 171 -40.18 3.12 33.62
CA PHE A 171 -39.51 2.45 32.49
C PHE A 171 -38.60 1.26 32.80
N ALA A 172 -39.13 0.33 33.58
CA ALA A 172 -39.16 -1.07 33.14
C ALA A 172 -40.04 -1.17 31.88
N ASN A 173 -39.45 -1.37 30.69
CA ASN A 173 -40.07 -2.03 29.53
C ASN A 173 -39.14 -2.05 28.29
N GLN A 174 -38.46 -3.20 28.10
CA GLN A 174 -38.25 -3.96 26.83
C GLN A 174 -37.69 -3.30 25.54
N PRO A 175 -37.33 -4.07 24.48
CA PRO A 175 -36.51 -5.29 24.43
C PRO A 175 -35.42 -5.25 23.31
N SER A 176 -34.58 -6.29 23.32
CA SER A 176 -33.65 -6.75 22.28
C SER A 176 -34.20 -6.76 20.84
N TYR A 177 -33.41 -6.30 19.86
CA TYR A 177 -33.57 -6.64 18.45
C TYR A 177 -32.22 -6.88 17.75
N GLN A 178 -32.32 -7.78 16.77
CA GLN A 178 -31.30 -8.47 15.97
C GLN A 178 -30.25 -7.59 15.30
#